data_AF-A0AB38BK46-F1
#
_entry.id   AF-A0AB38BK46-F1
#
_cell.length_a   1.000
_cell.length_b   1.000
_cell.length_c   1.000
_cell.angle_alpha   90.00
_cell.angle_beta   90.00
_cell.angle_gamma   90.00
#
_symmetry.space_group_name_H-M   'P 1'
#
loop_
_entity.id
_entity.type
_entity.pdbx_description
1 polymer ?
#
loop_
_entity_poly.entity_id
_entity_poly.type
_entity_poly.pdbx_seq_one_letter_code
_entity_poly.pdbx_strand_id
1 'polypeptide(L)'
;MKFKDALWKAYKGMGRSISRYPLTVLFLIAVAVLNSFMIENPREDYARYLFTFLVGAMLSIVGQMVYERFFTQLNARYLLMGGAVLLTIGYYFAVGPQTQYNIAISVKTGVALFALMIAFIWIPSIKSVKVPFHRSFLSAMKAFFTTVLFSAVLTGGISAIFYATDYLLFNIDFKILSHLMNIVASLFAPIYFLSMTPLYPGKREELIPDEAWAKRGETLDRQFMVPRFLEILISYIIIPLTAIYTLILVVYVVRNIGGEFWTDNLMEPLLVSYAIIVIIVYILACNLENKFADLFRKVFPKILIPIVVFQTIASFLKIREMGVTHGRYYVILFGIFATIAGVIFSFMKPKHNGLIAIALLVLSAISIIPPIDAFTVSKNNQIGFLERKLLENDMLVDNAIVPKSDVSIGDKIVITKVASYIDNMGYNKEVAYLPSDFNVYSDFSDTYGFDMTYSETEYPQGEGEFVYLNWDANPVVGITGFDIMLHQYLYYSEVETSPVETTDFEANGQQYQLEKRLDDEYYILTLKDAAGQELIAYNTREVYDTIFEQSATSGFDKGNLTIEDATVITENDRIRMNILVNSLERTPNFVGGDLYLFIEFK
;
A
#
# COMPACT_ATOMS: atom_id res chain seq x y z
N MET A 1 44.78 1.17 -7.95
CA MET A 1 44.61 2.65 -7.99
C MET A 1 43.15 3.08 -8.22
N LYS A 2 42.46 2.61 -9.27
CA LYS A 2 41.08 3.06 -9.62
C LYS A 2 39.99 2.86 -8.55
N PHE A 3 40.07 1.84 -7.70
CA PHE A 3 39.05 1.55 -6.68
C PHE A 3 39.12 2.49 -5.46
N LYS A 4 40.32 2.72 -4.90
CA LYS A 4 40.52 3.70 -3.82
C LYS A 4 40.10 5.11 -4.27
N ASP A 5 40.43 5.49 -5.50
CA ASP A 5 40.03 6.79 -6.06
C ASP A 5 38.52 6.91 -6.25
N ALA A 6 37.83 5.82 -6.61
CA ALA A 6 36.39 5.78 -6.73
C ALA A 6 35.68 5.89 -5.37
N LEU A 7 36.14 5.12 -4.37
CA LEU A 7 35.65 5.21 -2.99
C LEU A 7 35.86 6.60 -2.40
N TRP A 8 37.05 7.17 -2.59
CA TRP A 8 37.37 8.51 -2.11
C TRP A 8 36.52 9.60 -2.77
N LYS A 9 36.20 9.46 -4.06
CA LYS A 9 35.26 10.34 -4.75
C LYS A 9 33.83 10.20 -4.23
N ALA A 10 33.37 8.98 -3.97
CA ALA A 10 32.03 8.74 -3.40
C ALA A 10 31.91 9.34 -1.98
N TYR A 11 32.91 9.11 -1.12
CA TYR A 11 32.97 9.67 0.22
C TYR A 11 32.98 11.22 0.21
N LYS A 12 33.80 11.83 -0.66
CA LYS A 12 33.79 13.29 -0.86
C LYS A 12 32.45 13.80 -1.40
N GLY A 13 31.75 13.03 -2.23
CA GLY A 13 30.41 13.36 -2.74
C GLY A 13 29.37 13.42 -1.62
N MET A 14 29.37 12.43 -0.72
CA MET A 14 28.51 12.42 0.47
C MET A 14 28.83 13.58 1.42
N GLY A 15 30.11 13.82 1.72
CA GLY A 15 30.52 14.96 2.56
C GLY A 15 30.09 16.32 2.00
N ARG A 16 30.12 16.50 0.67
CA ARG A 16 29.57 17.69 0.01
C ARG A 16 28.05 17.79 0.10
N SER A 17 27.35 16.66 0.17
CA SER A 17 25.89 16.65 0.28
C SER A 17 25.45 17.08 1.67
N ILE A 18 26.16 16.63 2.70
CA ILE A 18 25.91 17.04 4.08
C ILE A 18 26.08 18.56 4.24
N SER A 19 27.10 19.17 3.63
CA SER A 19 27.29 20.62 3.67
C SER A 19 26.33 21.40 2.77
N ARG A 20 25.82 20.77 1.70
CA ARG A 20 24.80 21.35 0.81
C ARG A 20 23.41 21.34 1.46
N TYR A 21 23.03 20.28 2.17
CA TYR A 21 21.70 20.07 2.75
C TYR A 21 21.72 19.86 4.29
N PRO A 22 22.24 20.82 5.08
CA PRO A 22 22.43 20.61 6.52
C PRO A 22 21.13 20.40 7.30
N LEU A 23 20.07 21.15 6.98
CA LEU A 23 18.76 21.00 7.64
C LEU A 23 18.09 19.67 7.27
N THR A 24 18.23 19.23 6.02
CA THR A 24 17.73 17.92 5.59
C THR A 24 18.39 16.80 6.37
N VAL A 25 19.71 16.84 6.51
CA VAL A 25 20.45 15.83 7.28
C VAL A 25 20.00 15.82 8.74
N LEU A 26 19.74 16.98 9.34
CA LEU A 26 19.20 17.05 10.70
C LEU A 26 17.83 16.36 10.82
N PHE A 27 16.92 16.60 9.88
CA PHE A 27 15.63 15.89 9.85
C PHE A 27 15.79 14.38 9.62
N LEU A 28 16.71 13.95 8.76
CA LEU A 28 16.98 12.53 8.51
C LEU A 28 17.60 11.83 9.73
N ILE A 29 18.44 12.53 10.51
CA ILE A 29 18.92 12.04 11.80
C ILE A 29 17.76 11.89 12.79
N ALA A 30 16.85 12.87 12.84
CA ALA A 30 15.65 12.75 13.68
C ALA A 30 14.77 11.57 13.28
N VAL A 31 14.58 11.32 11.98
CA VAL A 31 13.90 10.12 11.45
C VAL A 31 14.62 8.85 11.89
N ALA A 32 15.94 8.78 11.75
CA ALA A 32 16.72 7.60 12.14
C ALA A 32 16.59 7.32 13.65
N VAL A 33 16.70 8.34 14.49
CA VAL A 33 16.54 8.23 15.95
C VAL A 33 15.13 7.76 16.31
N LEU A 34 14.10 8.34 15.69
CA LEU A 34 12.71 7.98 15.96
C LEU A 34 12.40 6.53 15.55
N ASN A 35 12.86 6.11 14.37
CA ASN A 35 12.73 4.72 13.94
C ASN A 35 13.46 3.76 14.89
N SER A 36 14.62 4.16 15.45
CA SER A 36 15.30 3.34 16.47
C SER A 36 14.47 3.22 17.75
N PHE A 37 13.77 4.26 18.19
CA PHE A 37 12.83 4.14 19.32
C PHE A 37 11.65 3.21 18.99
N MET A 38 11.11 3.27 17.78
CA MET A 38 10.03 2.38 17.32
C MET A 38 10.46 0.91 17.23
N ILE A 39 11.70 0.64 16.83
CA ILE A 39 12.27 -0.72 16.81
C ILE A 39 12.35 -1.30 18.23
N GLU A 40 12.69 -0.47 19.23
CA GLU A 40 12.74 -0.92 20.62
C GLU A 40 11.36 -1.03 21.28
N ASN A 41 10.42 -0.17 20.89
CA ASN A 41 9.08 -0.06 21.48
C ASN A 41 7.99 -0.19 20.41
N PRO A 42 7.74 -1.40 19.87
CA PRO A 42 6.82 -1.61 18.75
C PRO A 42 5.35 -1.31 19.08
N ARG A 43 4.99 -1.19 20.36
CA ARG A 43 3.62 -0.87 20.81
C ARG A 43 3.32 0.64 20.82
N GLU A 44 4.34 1.49 20.69
CA GLU A 44 4.16 2.94 20.71
C GLU A 44 4.07 3.51 19.28
N ASP A 45 3.03 4.31 19.01
CA ASP A 45 2.84 4.94 17.70
C ASP A 45 3.51 6.32 17.62
N TYR A 46 4.58 6.38 16.83
CA TYR A 46 5.33 7.61 16.54
C TYR A 46 5.10 8.14 15.11
N ALA A 47 4.13 7.61 14.37
CA ALA A 47 3.90 7.93 12.95
C ALA A 47 3.74 9.43 12.68
N ARG A 48 3.08 10.17 13.59
CA ARG A 48 2.92 11.63 13.49
C ARG A 48 4.27 12.35 13.44
N TYR A 49 5.20 11.99 14.32
CA TYR A 49 6.53 12.59 14.36
C TYR A 49 7.34 12.18 13.13
N LEU A 50 7.24 10.91 12.73
CA LEU A 50 7.91 10.38 11.55
C LEU A 50 7.51 11.14 10.28
N PHE A 51 6.21 11.28 10.02
CA PHE A 51 5.68 12.04 8.89
C PHE A 51 6.11 13.51 8.94
N THR A 52 6.10 14.12 10.13
CA THR A 52 6.55 15.50 10.32
C THR A 52 8.00 15.68 9.89
N PHE A 53 8.91 14.82 10.37
CA PHE A 53 10.32 14.93 10.02
C PHE A 53 10.60 14.58 8.56
N LEU A 54 9.87 13.62 7.96
CA LEU A 54 9.97 13.32 6.53
C LEU A 54 9.53 14.50 5.65
N VAL A 55 8.40 15.14 5.99
CA VAL A 55 7.92 16.35 5.31
C VAL A 55 8.93 17.49 5.49
N GLY A 56 9.51 17.67 6.68
CA GLY A 56 10.55 18.66 6.93
C GLY A 56 11.84 18.40 6.14
N ALA A 57 12.25 17.13 5.99
CA ALA A 57 13.37 16.75 5.14
C ALA A 57 13.09 17.14 3.68
N MET A 58 11.90 16.86 3.14
CA MET A 58 11.55 17.21 1.76
C MET A 58 11.41 18.73 1.56
N LEU A 59 10.76 19.45 2.49
CA LEU A 59 10.65 20.91 2.46
C LEU A 59 12.03 21.58 2.46
N SER A 60 12.96 21.08 3.27
CA SER A 60 14.32 21.63 3.33
C SER A 60 15.13 21.36 2.05
N ILE A 61 14.95 20.20 1.41
CA ILE A 61 15.53 19.90 0.08
C ILE A 61 14.98 20.88 -0.97
N VAL A 62 13.65 21.05 -1.01
CA VAL A 62 12.98 21.99 -1.94
C VAL A 62 13.45 23.42 -1.70
N GLY A 63 13.54 23.86 -0.44
CA GLY A 63 14.07 25.17 -0.08
C GLY A 63 15.51 25.39 -0.55
N GLN A 64 16.37 24.36 -0.43
CA GLN A 64 17.74 24.41 -0.95
C GLN A 64 17.77 24.48 -2.49
N MET A 65 16.86 23.79 -3.20
CA MET A 65 16.74 23.91 -4.67
C MET A 65 16.29 25.32 -5.09
N VAL A 66 15.30 25.90 -4.40
CA VAL A 66 14.84 27.28 -4.64
C VAL A 66 16.00 28.26 -4.44
N TYR A 67 16.76 28.08 -3.36
CA TYR A 67 17.95 28.88 -3.08
C TYR A 67 18.96 28.82 -4.21
N GLU A 68 19.40 27.63 -4.60
CA GLU A 68 20.41 27.43 -5.64
C GLU A 68 19.96 27.95 -7.00
N ARG A 69 18.66 27.85 -7.31
CA ARG A 69 18.11 28.30 -8.58
C ARG A 69 18.00 29.83 -8.65
N PHE A 70 17.44 30.47 -7.61
CA PHE A 70 16.97 31.86 -7.71
C PHE A 70 17.74 32.88 -6.89
N PHE A 71 18.65 32.47 -6.01
CA PHE A 71 19.30 33.37 -5.06
C PHE A 71 20.82 33.18 -5.03
N THR A 72 21.52 34.25 -4.62
CA THR A 72 22.98 34.25 -4.46
C THR A 72 23.41 34.58 -3.03
N GLN A 73 22.61 35.36 -2.32
CA GLN A 73 22.88 35.87 -0.97
C GLN A 73 22.64 34.81 0.11
N LEU A 74 23.54 34.69 1.09
CA LEU A 74 23.41 33.70 2.17
C LEU A 74 22.16 33.91 3.04
N ASN A 75 21.73 35.15 3.24
CA ASN A 75 20.51 35.46 4.03
C ASN A 75 19.28 34.77 3.45
N ALA A 76 19.14 34.71 2.12
CA ALA A 76 18.04 33.99 1.47
C ALA A 76 18.05 32.49 1.77
N ARG A 77 19.23 31.86 1.92
CA ARG A 77 19.35 30.45 2.32
C ARG A 77 18.78 30.23 3.71
N TYR A 78 19.19 31.06 4.67
CA TYR A 78 18.71 30.96 6.05
C TYR A 78 17.23 31.26 6.19
N LEU A 79 16.70 32.23 5.43
CA LEU A 79 15.26 32.51 5.37
C LEU A 79 14.47 31.31 4.83
N LEU A 80 14.94 30.67 3.76
CA LEU A 80 14.30 29.46 3.21
C LEU A 80 14.38 28.27 4.17
N MET A 81 15.50 28.11 4.90
CA MET A 81 15.62 27.11 5.97
C MET A 81 14.64 27.39 7.12
N GLY A 82 14.53 28.65 7.57
CA GLY A 82 13.56 29.06 8.58
C GLY A 82 12.12 28.82 8.13
N GLY A 83 11.80 29.15 6.88
CA GLY A 83 10.51 28.85 6.27
C GLY A 83 10.20 27.35 6.22
N ALA A 84 11.17 26.51 5.87
CA ALA A 84 11.00 25.05 5.89
C ALA A 84 10.71 24.52 7.31
N VAL A 85 11.40 25.03 8.33
CA VAL A 85 11.13 24.68 9.74
C VAL A 85 9.74 25.13 10.16
N LEU A 86 9.34 26.36 9.84
CA LEU A 86 7.99 26.88 10.16
C LEU A 86 6.88 26.04 9.50
N LEU A 87 7.05 25.68 8.22
CA LEU A 87 6.10 24.81 7.52
C LEU A 87 6.07 23.40 8.11
N THR A 88 7.20 22.87 8.57
CA THR A 88 7.27 21.57 9.26
C THR A 88 6.50 21.59 10.58
N ILE A 89 6.65 22.68 11.36
CA ILE A 89 5.89 22.89 12.59
C ILE A 89 4.39 23.05 12.28
N GLY A 90 4.05 23.84 11.25
CA GLY A 90 2.66 23.98 10.79
C GLY A 90 2.04 22.63 10.40
N TYR A 91 2.80 21.78 9.70
CA TYR A 91 2.37 20.42 9.36
C TYR A 91 2.13 19.56 10.60
N TYR A 92 3.04 19.61 11.60
CA TYR A 92 2.87 18.88 12.86
C TYR A 92 1.53 19.20 13.55
N PHE A 93 1.16 20.50 13.58
CA PHE A 93 -0.13 20.92 14.15
C PHE A 93 -1.32 20.57 13.26
N ALA A 94 -1.16 20.62 11.93
CA ALA A 94 -2.23 20.26 11.00
C ALA A 94 -2.64 18.78 11.08
N VAL A 95 -1.71 17.87 11.39
CA VAL A 95 -2.02 16.45 11.62
C VAL A 95 -2.87 16.24 12.90
N GLY A 96 -2.67 17.08 13.91
CA GLY A 96 -3.38 17.01 15.19
C GLY A 96 -3.00 15.80 16.07
N PRO A 97 -3.43 15.78 17.34
CA PRO A 97 -3.25 14.63 18.23
C PRO A 97 -4.32 13.58 17.91
N GLN A 98 -4.05 12.71 16.94
CA GLN A 98 -4.93 11.58 16.66
C GLN A 98 -4.53 10.39 17.54
N THR A 99 -5.52 9.69 18.09
CA THR A 99 -5.32 8.50 18.93
C THR A 99 -5.13 7.22 18.11
N GLN A 100 -5.45 7.24 16.81
CA GLN A 100 -5.30 6.09 15.91
C GLN A 100 -4.86 6.47 14.49
N TYR A 101 -4.30 5.47 13.80
CA TYR A 101 -3.88 5.52 12.41
C TYR A 101 -5.04 5.95 11.50
N ASN A 102 -4.89 7.08 10.81
CA ASN A 102 -5.93 7.65 9.94
C ASN A 102 -5.48 7.59 8.48
N ILE A 103 -6.19 6.80 7.66
CA ILE A 103 -5.92 6.64 6.22
C ILE A 103 -5.83 8.00 5.51
N ALA A 104 -6.68 8.96 5.89
CA ALA A 104 -6.68 10.28 5.29
C ALA A 104 -5.36 11.03 5.52
N ILE A 105 -4.77 10.92 6.71
CA ILE A 105 -3.48 11.54 7.02
C ILE A 105 -2.38 10.89 6.21
N SER A 106 -2.30 9.55 6.19
CA SER A 106 -1.28 8.82 5.43
C SER A 106 -1.33 9.16 3.94
N VAL A 107 -2.52 9.20 3.35
CA VAL A 107 -2.71 9.56 1.94
C VAL A 107 -2.35 11.03 1.68
N LYS A 108 -2.82 11.98 2.50
CA LYS A 108 -2.49 13.41 2.36
C LYS A 108 -0.98 13.65 2.49
N THR A 109 -0.34 12.96 3.43
CA THR A 109 1.13 12.98 3.63
C THR A 109 1.85 12.46 2.39
N GLY A 110 1.43 11.31 1.87
CA GLY A 110 1.99 10.70 0.68
C GLY A 110 1.91 11.62 -0.53
N VAL A 111 0.75 12.25 -0.75
CA VAL A 111 0.55 13.23 -1.83
C VAL A 111 1.41 14.48 -1.62
N ALA A 112 1.56 14.98 -0.39
CA ALA A 112 2.43 16.11 -0.08
C ALA A 112 3.91 15.80 -0.37
N LEU A 113 4.40 14.64 0.07
CA LEU A 113 5.77 14.19 -0.21
C LEU A 113 6.00 14.00 -1.72
N PHE A 114 5.01 13.43 -2.43
CA PHE A 114 5.04 13.31 -3.88
C PHE A 114 5.11 14.69 -4.57
N ALA A 115 4.26 15.64 -4.17
CA ALA A 115 4.29 16.99 -4.69
C ALA A 115 5.64 17.68 -4.42
N LEU A 116 6.21 17.52 -3.23
CA LEU A 116 7.55 18.06 -2.91
C LEU A 116 8.66 17.41 -3.75
N MET A 117 8.57 16.11 -4.04
CA MET A 117 9.48 15.44 -4.96
C MET A 117 9.36 16.00 -6.39
N ILE A 118 8.14 16.23 -6.88
CA ILE A 118 7.92 16.86 -8.19
C ILE A 118 8.47 18.29 -8.19
N ALA A 119 8.28 19.05 -7.12
CA ALA A 119 8.85 20.39 -6.97
C ALA A 119 10.38 20.34 -7.00
N PHE A 120 11.00 19.41 -6.27
CA PHE A 120 12.45 19.19 -6.28
C PHE A 120 12.99 18.93 -7.70
N ILE A 121 12.30 18.12 -8.51
CA ILE A 121 12.68 17.84 -9.89
C ILE A 121 12.42 19.04 -10.81
N TRP A 122 11.34 19.77 -10.59
CA TRP A 122 10.89 20.85 -11.47
C TRP A 122 11.67 22.16 -11.27
N ILE A 123 11.97 22.55 -10.04
CA ILE A 123 12.59 23.84 -9.70
C ILE A 123 13.86 24.15 -10.52
N PRO A 124 14.82 23.21 -10.66
CA PRO A 124 16.00 23.42 -11.50
C PRO A 124 15.71 23.83 -12.95
N SER A 125 14.54 23.46 -13.47
CA SER A 125 14.14 23.74 -14.85
C SER A 125 13.44 25.08 -15.06
N ILE A 126 13.01 25.74 -13.98
CA ILE A 126 12.22 26.99 -14.06
C ILE A 126 13.05 28.09 -14.71
N LYS A 127 12.62 28.60 -15.87
CA LYS A 127 13.32 29.63 -16.67
C LYS A 127 14.75 29.19 -17.07
N SER A 128 15.04 27.89 -17.11
CA SER A 128 16.36 27.37 -17.50
C SER A 128 16.33 26.93 -18.95
N VAL A 129 17.04 27.64 -19.83
CA VAL A 129 17.19 27.21 -21.23
C VAL A 129 18.03 25.92 -21.31
N LYS A 130 18.99 25.78 -20.40
CA LYS A 130 20.03 24.74 -20.45
C LYS A 130 19.63 23.44 -19.72
N VAL A 131 18.71 23.55 -18.77
CA VAL A 131 18.17 22.40 -18.02
C VAL A 131 16.65 22.36 -18.19
N PRO A 132 16.14 21.94 -19.37
CA PRO A 132 14.72 21.67 -19.52
C PRO A 132 14.28 20.54 -18.59
N PHE A 133 12.97 20.51 -18.30
CA PHE A 133 12.39 19.57 -17.33
C PHE A 133 12.77 18.11 -17.59
N HIS A 134 12.77 17.65 -18.85
CA HIS A 134 13.12 16.27 -19.18
C HIS A 134 14.56 15.88 -18.82
N ARG A 135 15.51 16.82 -18.82
CA ARG A 135 16.90 16.58 -18.37
C ARG A 135 16.98 16.53 -16.84
N SER A 136 16.26 17.40 -16.15
CA SER A 136 16.16 17.38 -14.68
C SER A 136 15.54 16.06 -14.20
N PHE A 137 14.44 15.65 -14.82
CA PHE A 137 13.78 14.38 -14.56
C PHE A 137 14.70 13.18 -14.82
N LEU A 138 15.41 13.16 -15.95
CA LEU A 138 16.41 12.12 -16.24
C LEU A 138 17.48 12.04 -15.16
N SER A 139 17.97 13.19 -14.67
CA SER A 139 18.98 13.22 -13.63
C SER A 139 18.46 12.65 -12.31
N ALA A 140 17.23 13.00 -11.92
CA ALA A 140 16.59 12.46 -10.73
C ALA A 140 16.37 10.93 -10.86
N MET A 141 15.95 10.45 -12.03
CA MET A 141 15.79 9.01 -12.31
C MET A 141 17.13 8.26 -12.22
N LYS A 142 18.21 8.79 -12.81
CA LYS A 142 19.54 8.18 -12.68
C LYS A 142 20.01 8.12 -11.24
N ALA A 143 19.81 9.20 -10.47
CA ALA A 143 20.15 9.24 -9.05
C ALA A 143 19.32 8.21 -8.25
N PHE A 144 18.01 8.13 -8.53
CA PHE A 144 17.09 7.19 -7.87
C PHE A 144 17.52 5.73 -8.10
N PHE A 145 17.63 5.29 -9.36
CA PHE A 145 18.00 3.90 -9.66
C PHE A 145 19.39 3.53 -9.16
N THR A 146 20.35 4.45 -9.24
CA THR A 146 21.70 4.21 -8.69
C THR A 146 21.63 4.07 -7.17
N THR A 147 20.84 4.90 -6.49
CA THR A 147 20.67 4.82 -5.03
C THR A 147 20.00 3.53 -4.61
N VAL A 148 18.92 3.13 -5.30
CA VAL A 148 18.22 1.86 -5.04
C VAL A 148 19.17 0.68 -5.21
N LEU A 149 19.93 0.63 -6.31
CA LEU A 149 20.91 -0.45 -6.54
C LEU A 149 21.95 -0.54 -5.42
N PHE A 150 22.57 0.59 -5.06
CA PHE A 150 23.60 0.61 -4.03
C PHE A 150 23.03 0.29 -2.64
N SER A 151 21.82 0.77 -2.32
CA SER A 151 21.15 0.47 -1.06
C SER A 151 20.73 -0.99 -0.98
N ALA A 152 20.24 -1.58 -2.08
CA ALA A 152 19.89 -3.00 -2.14
C ALA A 152 21.11 -3.91 -1.96
N VAL A 153 22.24 -3.58 -2.61
CA VAL A 153 23.50 -4.32 -2.41
C VAL A 153 24.00 -4.18 -0.97
N LEU A 154 23.92 -2.98 -0.39
CA LEU A 154 24.34 -2.75 0.99
C LEU A 154 23.45 -3.50 1.99
N THR A 155 22.13 -3.42 1.83
CA THR A 155 21.16 -4.17 2.63
C THR A 155 21.40 -5.67 2.51
N GLY A 156 21.51 -6.21 1.30
CA GLY A 156 21.77 -7.64 1.08
C GLY A 156 23.09 -8.08 1.70
N GLY A 157 24.15 -7.27 1.59
CA GLY A 157 25.44 -7.55 2.23
C GLY A 157 25.36 -7.55 3.76
N ILE A 158 24.67 -6.58 4.35
CA ILE A 158 24.45 -6.51 5.81
C ILE A 158 23.62 -7.71 6.28
N SER A 159 22.53 -8.03 5.59
CA SER A 159 21.69 -9.19 5.92
C SER A 159 22.48 -10.49 5.82
N ALA A 160 23.28 -10.68 4.78
CA ALA A 160 24.12 -11.87 4.64
C ALA A 160 25.13 -12.01 5.78
N ILE A 161 25.79 -10.90 6.19
CA ILE A 161 26.71 -10.89 7.33
C ILE A 161 25.95 -11.20 8.63
N PHE A 162 24.79 -10.58 8.82
CA PHE A 162 23.94 -10.82 10.00
C PHE A 162 23.57 -12.30 10.12
N TYR A 163 22.94 -12.88 9.09
CA TYR A 163 22.51 -14.28 9.11
C TYR A 163 23.69 -15.26 9.19
N ALA A 164 24.82 -14.97 8.55
CA ALA A 164 26.01 -15.81 8.69
C ALA A 164 26.56 -15.78 10.13
N THR A 165 26.55 -14.62 10.77
CA THR A 165 27.01 -14.48 12.16
C THR A 165 26.02 -15.15 13.12
N ASP A 166 24.71 -14.95 12.90
CA ASP A 166 23.62 -15.55 13.67
C ASP A 166 23.69 -17.09 13.64
N TYR A 167 23.86 -17.64 12.44
CA TYR A 167 23.87 -19.09 12.24
C TYR A 167 25.20 -19.76 12.65
N LEU A 168 26.34 -19.12 12.39
CA LEU A 168 27.66 -19.77 12.55
C LEU A 168 28.37 -19.42 13.86
N LEU A 169 28.10 -18.27 14.46
CA LEU A 169 28.93 -17.73 15.55
C LEU A 169 28.15 -17.52 16.86
N PHE A 170 27.03 -16.79 16.82
CA PHE A 170 26.28 -16.37 18.01
C PHE A 170 24.80 -16.21 17.69
N ASN A 171 23.88 -16.46 18.63
CA ASN A 171 22.47 -16.07 18.45
C ASN A 171 22.34 -14.54 18.62
N ILE A 172 21.93 -13.83 17.57
CA ILE A 172 21.85 -12.36 17.52
C ILE A 172 20.40 -11.91 17.43
N ASP A 173 20.02 -10.95 18.28
CA ASP A 173 18.70 -10.32 18.22
C ASP A 173 18.47 -9.61 16.86
N PHE A 174 17.35 -9.95 16.21
CA PHE A 174 16.91 -9.38 14.93
C PHE A 174 16.72 -7.84 14.97
N LYS A 175 16.53 -7.25 16.16
CA LYS A 175 16.56 -5.79 16.35
C LYS A 175 17.84 -5.15 15.84
N ILE A 176 18.99 -5.83 15.96
CA ILE A 176 20.27 -5.33 15.43
C ILE A 176 20.18 -5.19 13.91
N LEU A 177 19.64 -6.18 13.22
CA LEU A 177 19.42 -6.09 11.76
C LEU A 177 18.47 -4.93 11.43
N SER A 178 17.40 -4.78 12.20
CA SER A 178 16.43 -3.68 12.02
C SER A 178 17.08 -2.30 12.17
N HIS A 179 17.95 -2.09 13.17
CA HIS A 179 18.69 -0.84 13.36
C HIS A 179 19.67 -0.57 12.22
N LEU A 180 20.37 -1.60 11.72
CA LEU A 180 21.26 -1.46 10.58
C LEU A 180 20.48 -1.08 9.31
N MET A 181 19.33 -1.71 9.07
CA MET A 181 18.44 -1.36 7.97
C MET A 181 17.91 0.07 8.09
N ASN A 182 17.56 0.52 9.30
CA ASN A 182 17.16 1.90 9.55
C ASN A 182 18.26 2.91 9.19
N ILE A 183 19.53 2.63 9.52
CA ILE A 183 20.66 3.50 9.12
C ILE A 183 20.76 3.57 7.58
N VAL A 184 20.61 2.43 6.90
CA VAL A 184 20.66 2.39 5.44
C VAL A 184 19.51 3.20 4.82
N ALA A 185 18.28 2.96 5.27
CA ALA A 185 17.08 3.58 4.72
C ALA A 185 16.97 5.08 5.06
N SER A 186 17.23 5.46 6.31
CA SER A 186 17.00 6.81 6.83
C SER A 186 18.17 7.77 6.58
N LEU A 187 19.41 7.26 6.51
CA LEU A 187 20.60 8.10 6.34
C LEU A 187 21.32 7.84 5.02
N PHE A 188 21.78 6.61 4.80
CA PHE A 188 22.62 6.31 3.63
C PHE A 188 21.89 6.59 2.31
N ALA A 189 20.71 6.00 2.10
CA ALA A 189 19.98 6.09 0.84
C ALA A 189 19.63 7.56 0.46
N PRO A 190 18.96 8.36 1.32
CA PRO A 190 18.61 9.73 0.97
C PRO A 190 19.84 10.64 0.81
N ILE A 191 20.88 10.50 1.65
CA ILE A 191 22.11 11.31 1.51
C ILE A 191 22.85 10.93 0.22
N TYR A 192 22.90 9.64 -0.12
CA TYR A 192 23.52 9.18 -1.35
C TYR A 192 22.75 9.66 -2.58
N PHE A 193 21.42 9.60 -2.56
CA PHE A 193 20.57 10.17 -3.61
C PHE A 193 20.89 11.65 -3.83
N LEU A 194 20.91 12.45 -2.76
CA LEU A 194 21.24 13.88 -2.83
C LEU A 194 22.66 14.13 -3.34
N SER A 195 23.61 13.24 -3.08
CA SER A 195 24.98 13.34 -3.59
C SER A 195 25.11 13.15 -5.09
N MET A 196 24.18 12.43 -5.68
CA MET A 196 24.11 12.18 -7.12
C MET A 196 23.36 13.29 -7.86
N THR A 197 22.76 14.25 -7.15
CA THR A 197 22.07 15.38 -7.75
C THR A 197 23.08 16.43 -8.23
N PRO A 198 23.04 16.85 -9.51
CA PRO A 198 24.00 17.82 -10.01
C PRO A 198 23.80 19.17 -9.33
N LEU A 199 24.86 19.98 -9.34
CA LEU A 199 24.76 21.40 -9.04
C LEU A 199 24.14 22.06 -10.27
N TYR A 200 22.84 22.33 -10.19
CA TYR A 200 22.11 22.94 -11.30
C TYR A 200 22.52 24.41 -11.46
N PRO A 201 22.61 24.90 -12.72
CA PRO A 201 22.85 26.31 -12.95
C PRO A 201 21.70 27.15 -12.41
N GLY A 202 22.06 28.26 -11.77
CA GLY A 202 21.12 29.26 -11.22
C GLY A 202 21.70 30.66 -11.35
N LYS A 203 21.11 31.65 -10.65
CA LYS A 203 21.57 33.06 -10.74
C LYS A 203 23.06 33.26 -10.46
N ARG A 204 23.66 32.44 -9.58
CA ARG A 204 25.11 32.50 -9.32
C ARG A 204 25.96 32.22 -10.56
N GLU A 205 25.43 31.42 -11.48
CA GLU A 205 26.16 30.94 -12.65
C GLU A 205 25.94 31.80 -13.89
N GLU A 206 24.88 32.62 -13.90
CA GLU A 206 24.71 33.73 -14.85
C GLU A 206 25.74 34.85 -14.63
N LEU A 207 26.45 34.84 -13.49
CA LEU A 207 27.49 35.81 -13.12
C LEU A 207 28.92 35.32 -13.44
N ILE A 208 29.09 34.10 -13.96
CA ILE A 208 30.40 33.53 -14.27
C ILE A 208 30.83 33.94 -15.69
N PRO A 209 32.09 34.34 -15.93
CA PRO A 209 32.60 34.64 -17.26
C PRO A 209 32.43 33.47 -18.26
N ASP A 210 32.15 33.78 -19.53
CA ASP A 210 31.76 32.81 -20.56
C ASP A 210 32.74 31.64 -20.74
N GLU A 211 34.05 31.87 -20.60
CA GLU A 211 35.08 30.83 -20.71
C GLU A 211 35.03 29.80 -19.56
N ALA A 212 34.84 30.29 -18.33
CA ALA A 212 34.66 29.43 -17.16
C ALA A 212 33.31 28.69 -17.22
N TRP A 213 32.32 29.29 -17.88
CA TRP A 213 31.05 28.65 -18.16
C TRP A 213 31.19 27.53 -19.20
N ALA A 214 31.96 27.71 -20.28
CA ALA A 214 32.15 26.69 -21.33
C ALA A 214 32.68 25.35 -20.77
N LYS A 215 33.72 25.40 -19.92
CA LYS A 215 34.28 24.21 -19.26
C LYS A 215 33.28 23.51 -18.31
N ARG A 216 32.40 24.29 -17.69
CA ARG A 216 31.37 23.77 -16.78
C ARG A 216 30.14 23.25 -17.53
N GLY A 217 29.78 23.88 -18.66
CA GLY A 217 28.76 23.44 -19.59
C GLY A 217 29.06 22.05 -20.13
N GLU A 218 30.30 21.79 -20.58
CA GLU A 218 30.72 20.45 -21.00
C GLU A 218 30.58 19.41 -19.88
N THR A 219 30.91 19.78 -18.64
CA THR A 219 30.78 18.90 -17.48
C THR A 219 29.31 18.59 -17.18
N LEU A 220 28.44 19.61 -17.32
CA LEU A 220 27.00 19.50 -17.11
C LEU A 220 26.34 18.65 -18.21
N ASP A 221 26.71 18.85 -19.47
CA ASP A 221 26.22 18.04 -20.59
C ASP A 221 26.63 16.57 -20.42
N ARG A 222 27.87 16.29 -20.00
CA ARG A 222 28.30 14.92 -19.63
C ARG A 222 27.45 14.31 -18.52
N GLN A 223 27.01 15.10 -17.54
CA GLN A 223 26.12 14.63 -16.46
C GLN A 223 24.70 14.36 -16.95
N PHE A 224 24.24 15.04 -18.00
CA PHE A 224 22.93 14.78 -18.62
C PHE A 224 22.96 13.77 -19.76
N MET A 225 24.14 13.31 -20.20
CA MET A 225 24.24 12.23 -21.19
C MET A 225 23.48 11.00 -20.71
N VAL A 226 22.76 10.39 -21.65
CA VAL A 226 22.06 9.13 -21.42
C VAL A 226 23.08 7.99 -21.54
N PRO A 227 23.25 7.16 -20.49
CA PRO A 227 24.08 5.97 -20.60
C PRO A 227 23.55 5.03 -21.68
N ARG A 228 24.44 4.39 -22.46
CA ARG A 228 24.04 3.48 -23.54
C ARG A 228 23.07 2.38 -23.10
N PHE A 229 23.26 1.82 -21.89
CA PHE A 229 22.34 0.86 -21.31
C PHE A 229 20.92 1.42 -21.15
N LEU A 230 20.79 2.66 -20.67
CA LEU A 230 19.49 3.31 -20.46
C LEU A 230 18.81 3.65 -21.79
N GLU A 231 19.59 4.06 -22.80
CA GLU A 231 19.09 4.23 -24.16
C GLU A 231 18.53 2.91 -24.73
N ILE A 232 19.26 1.80 -24.55
CA ILE A 232 18.83 0.49 -25.02
C ILE A 232 17.54 0.06 -24.33
N LEU A 233 17.52 0.17 -23.00
CA LEU A 233 16.38 -0.17 -22.16
C LEU A 233 15.13 0.62 -22.57
N ILE A 234 15.22 1.94 -22.72
CA ILE A 234 14.06 2.76 -23.09
C ILE A 234 13.63 2.46 -24.54
N SER A 235 14.57 2.47 -25.49
CA SER A 235 14.22 2.48 -26.91
C SER A 235 13.82 1.12 -27.48
N TYR A 236 14.47 0.06 -27.01
CA TYR A 236 14.33 -1.27 -27.60
C TYR A 236 13.64 -2.28 -26.68
N ILE A 237 13.37 -1.93 -25.42
CA ILE A 237 12.62 -2.79 -24.48
C ILE A 237 11.33 -2.09 -24.04
N ILE A 238 11.43 -0.95 -23.35
CA ILE A 238 10.26 -0.29 -22.75
C ILE A 238 9.29 0.24 -23.82
N ILE A 239 9.79 0.94 -24.85
CA ILE A 239 8.93 1.49 -25.92
C ILE A 239 8.18 0.36 -26.66
N PRO A 240 8.82 -0.72 -27.14
CA PRO A 240 8.12 -1.85 -27.75
C PRO A 240 7.09 -2.52 -26.84
N LEU A 241 7.42 -2.76 -25.56
CA LEU A 241 6.47 -3.32 -24.59
C LEU A 241 5.27 -2.40 -24.38
N THR A 242 5.51 -1.09 -24.26
CA THR A 242 4.44 -0.09 -24.14
C THR A 242 3.58 -0.06 -25.41
N ALA A 243 4.15 -0.29 -26.58
CA ALA A 243 3.41 -0.39 -27.85
C ALA A 243 2.47 -1.59 -27.88
N ILE A 244 2.96 -2.77 -27.49
CA ILE A 244 2.14 -3.99 -27.39
C ILE A 244 1.01 -3.77 -26.38
N TYR A 245 1.34 -3.21 -25.20
CA TYR A 245 0.34 -2.93 -24.19
C TYR A 245 -0.72 -1.92 -24.67
N THR A 246 -0.29 -0.86 -25.37
CA THR A 246 -1.20 0.10 -26.01
C THR A 246 -2.12 -0.60 -27.01
N LEU A 247 -1.59 -1.50 -27.83
CA LEU A 247 -2.37 -2.23 -28.82
C LEU A 247 -3.47 -3.07 -28.14
N ILE A 248 -3.12 -3.82 -27.10
CA ILE A 248 -4.08 -4.62 -26.33
C ILE A 248 -5.17 -3.73 -25.74
N LEU A 249 -4.79 -2.61 -25.11
CA LEU A 249 -5.75 -1.68 -24.51
C LEU A 249 -6.67 -1.05 -25.56
N VAL A 250 -6.12 -0.61 -26.70
CA VAL A 250 -6.93 -0.03 -27.79
C VAL A 250 -7.91 -1.06 -28.33
N VAL A 251 -7.47 -2.29 -28.59
CA VAL A 251 -8.35 -3.38 -29.05
C VAL A 251 -9.45 -3.66 -28.03
N TYR A 252 -9.11 -3.71 -26.74
CA TYR A 252 -10.08 -3.92 -25.67
C TYR A 252 -11.09 -2.77 -25.58
N VAL A 253 -10.64 -1.52 -25.57
CA VAL A 253 -11.52 -0.34 -25.51
C VAL A 253 -12.46 -0.35 -26.71
N VAL A 254 -11.94 -0.51 -27.93
CA VAL A 254 -12.75 -0.51 -29.16
C VAL A 254 -13.76 -1.66 -29.16
N ARG A 255 -13.39 -2.84 -28.67
CA ARG A 255 -14.28 -4.02 -28.61
C ARG A 255 -15.41 -3.84 -27.59
N ASN A 256 -15.14 -3.22 -26.44
CA ASN A 256 -16.05 -3.20 -25.31
C ASN A 256 -16.78 -1.86 -25.09
N ILE A 257 -16.43 -0.80 -25.84
CA ILE A 257 -17.00 0.55 -25.69
C ILE A 257 -18.54 0.60 -25.82
N GLY A 258 -19.16 -0.39 -26.47
CA GLY A 258 -20.62 -0.49 -26.61
C GLY A 258 -21.34 -1.22 -25.47
N GLY A 259 -20.63 -1.76 -24.48
CA GLY A 259 -21.19 -2.62 -23.43
C GLY A 259 -20.49 -2.48 -22.09
N GLU A 260 -19.97 -3.59 -21.56
CA GLU A 260 -19.46 -3.72 -20.18
C GLU A 260 -18.23 -2.85 -19.85
N PHE A 261 -17.58 -2.21 -20.83
CA PHE A 261 -16.44 -1.31 -20.60
C PHE A 261 -16.74 -0.23 -19.55
N TRP A 262 -17.99 0.26 -19.52
CA TRP A 262 -18.40 1.33 -18.62
C TRP A 262 -18.66 0.86 -17.19
N THR A 263 -18.94 -0.43 -17.00
CA THR A 263 -19.29 -1.03 -15.71
C THR A 263 -18.14 -1.81 -15.08
N ASP A 264 -17.18 -2.31 -15.87
CA ASP A 264 -16.05 -3.11 -15.39
C ASP A 264 -15.07 -2.28 -14.51
N ASN A 265 -14.92 -2.67 -13.24
CA ASN A 265 -14.02 -2.03 -12.28
C ASN A 265 -12.55 -2.46 -12.42
N LEU A 266 -12.28 -3.63 -13.00
CA LEU A 266 -10.92 -4.16 -13.13
C LEU A 266 -10.08 -3.35 -14.13
N MET A 267 -10.74 -2.60 -15.01
CA MET A 267 -10.09 -1.83 -16.07
C MET A 267 -9.48 -0.52 -15.59
N GLU A 268 -10.02 0.07 -14.53
CA GLU A 268 -9.62 1.39 -14.06
C GLU A 268 -8.13 1.43 -13.65
N PRO A 269 -7.59 0.47 -12.87
CA PRO A 269 -6.15 0.41 -12.57
C PRO A 269 -5.25 0.19 -13.80
N LEU A 270 -5.70 -0.59 -14.79
CA LEU A 270 -4.95 -0.85 -16.02
C LEU A 270 -4.80 0.43 -16.85
N LEU A 271 -5.89 1.19 -17.03
CA LEU A 271 -5.86 2.44 -17.78
C LEU A 271 -5.03 3.53 -17.07
N VAL A 272 -5.09 3.60 -15.74
CA VAL A 272 -4.26 4.51 -14.94
C VAL A 272 -2.77 4.14 -15.05
N SER A 273 -2.41 2.87 -14.86
CA SER A 273 -1.02 2.42 -14.95
C SER A 273 -0.43 2.62 -16.35
N TYR A 274 -1.21 2.37 -17.40
CA TYR A 274 -0.86 2.71 -18.78
C TYR A 274 -0.49 4.19 -18.94
N ALA A 275 -1.34 5.09 -18.46
CA ALA A 275 -1.12 6.53 -18.58
C ALA A 275 0.15 6.97 -17.85
N ILE A 276 0.40 6.44 -16.65
CA ILE A 276 1.65 6.68 -15.90
C ILE A 276 2.87 6.26 -16.72
N ILE A 277 2.85 5.04 -17.28
CA ILE A 277 3.95 4.51 -18.09
C ILE A 277 4.20 5.41 -19.30
N VAL A 278 3.16 5.75 -20.08
CA VAL A 278 3.32 6.59 -21.27
C VAL A 278 3.89 7.96 -20.93
N ILE A 279 3.44 8.59 -19.84
CA ILE A 279 3.94 9.90 -19.40
C ILE A 279 5.43 9.81 -19.03
N ILE A 280 5.82 8.83 -18.21
CA ILE A 280 7.22 8.64 -17.79
C ILE A 280 8.11 8.34 -19.01
N VAL A 281 7.69 7.39 -19.86
CA VAL A 281 8.46 6.99 -21.05
C VAL A 281 8.58 8.15 -22.03
N TYR A 282 7.55 8.99 -22.20
CA TYR A 282 7.63 10.18 -23.03
C TYR A 282 8.70 11.15 -22.54
N ILE A 283 8.71 11.47 -21.24
CA ILE A 283 9.69 12.39 -20.66
C ILE A 283 11.11 11.85 -20.82
N LEU A 284 11.31 10.55 -20.60
CA LEU A 284 12.61 9.90 -20.78
C LEU A 284 13.03 9.88 -22.26
N ALA A 285 12.12 9.54 -23.17
CA ALA A 285 12.35 9.52 -24.60
C ALA A 285 12.72 10.91 -25.15
N CYS A 286 12.33 12.01 -24.51
CA CYS A 286 12.77 13.37 -24.90
C CYS A 286 14.30 13.58 -24.77
N ASN A 287 15.02 12.70 -24.09
CA ASN A 287 16.48 12.76 -23.97
C ASN A 287 17.21 11.88 -25.00
N LEU A 288 16.49 11.23 -25.92
CA LEU A 288 17.02 10.26 -26.88
C LEU A 288 16.90 10.76 -28.32
N GLU A 289 17.93 10.49 -29.12
CA GLU A 289 18.04 10.89 -30.53
C GLU A 289 17.99 9.67 -31.47
N ASN A 290 16.97 8.84 -31.34
CA ASN A 290 16.76 7.67 -32.21
C ASN A 290 15.33 7.58 -32.74
N LYS A 291 15.15 6.83 -33.84
CA LYS A 291 13.88 6.75 -34.57
C LYS A 291 12.73 6.19 -33.73
N PHE A 292 12.98 5.24 -32.84
CA PHE A 292 11.96 4.66 -31.97
C PHE A 292 11.44 5.67 -30.95
N ALA A 293 12.35 6.40 -30.29
CA ALA A 293 12.01 7.48 -29.38
C ALA A 293 11.27 8.61 -30.11
N ASP A 294 11.72 9.00 -31.30
CA ASP A 294 11.07 10.01 -32.13
C ASP A 294 9.63 9.64 -32.50
N LEU A 295 9.41 8.39 -32.92
CA LEU A 295 8.09 7.86 -33.25
C LEU A 295 7.19 7.84 -32.02
N PHE A 296 7.70 7.35 -30.88
CA PHE A 296 6.97 7.30 -29.62
C PHE A 296 6.46 8.69 -29.22
N ARG A 297 7.35 9.71 -29.23
CA ARG A 297 7.00 11.10 -28.88
C ARG A 297 5.95 11.71 -29.80
N LYS A 298 5.85 11.27 -31.06
CA LYS A 298 4.88 11.80 -32.02
C LYS A 298 3.50 11.13 -31.95
N VAL A 299 3.46 9.86 -31.56
CA VAL A 299 2.26 9.01 -31.69
C VAL A 299 1.59 8.77 -30.33
N PHE A 300 2.33 8.32 -29.32
CA PHE A 300 1.74 7.84 -28.07
C PHE A 300 1.00 8.90 -27.26
N PRO A 301 1.47 10.16 -27.18
CA PRO A 301 0.69 11.21 -26.53
C PRO A 301 -0.71 11.42 -27.12
N LYS A 302 -0.89 11.19 -28.43
CA LYS A 302 -2.18 11.33 -29.11
C LYS A 302 -3.11 10.15 -28.83
N ILE A 303 -2.55 8.96 -28.62
CA ILE A 303 -3.31 7.76 -28.23
C ILE A 303 -3.66 7.83 -26.73
N LEU A 304 -2.79 8.39 -25.91
CA LEU A 304 -3.02 8.60 -24.48
C LEU A 304 -4.30 9.39 -24.20
N ILE A 305 -4.53 10.48 -24.94
CA ILE A 305 -5.67 11.38 -24.73
C ILE A 305 -7.02 10.63 -24.76
N PRO A 306 -7.43 9.96 -25.86
CA PRO A 306 -8.72 9.28 -25.90
C PRO A 306 -8.84 8.18 -24.85
N ILE A 307 -7.77 7.42 -24.59
CA ILE A 307 -7.79 6.35 -23.58
C ILE A 307 -8.09 6.91 -22.19
N VAL A 308 -7.39 7.98 -21.79
CA VAL A 308 -7.57 8.63 -20.48
C VAL A 308 -8.94 9.32 -20.39
N VAL A 309 -9.42 9.90 -21.48
CA VAL A 309 -10.77 10.51 -21.52
C VAL A 309 -11.83 9.43 -21.32
N PHE A 310 -11.74 8.29 -22.00
CA PHE A 310 -12.67 7.16 -21.79
C PHE A 310 -12.63 6.65 -20.35
N GLN A 311 -11.44 6.48 -19.78
CA GLN A 311 -11.26 6.12 -18.37
C GLN A 311 -11.94 7.13 -17.44
N THR A 312 -11.73 8.43 -17.67
CA THR A 312 -12.29 9.48 -16.81
C THR A 312 -13.82 9.51 -16.89
N ILE A 313 -14.39 9.32 -18.09
CA ILE A 313 -15.85 9.22 -18.28
C ILE A 313 -16.40 7.99 -17.56
N ALA A 314 -15.75 6.82 -17.69
CA ALA A 314 -16.17 5.60 -17.00
C ALA A 314 -16.16 5.78 -15.47
N SER A 315 -15.11 6.40 -14.91
CA SER A 315 -15.07 6.73 -13.48
C SER A 315 -16.18 7.69 -13.07
N PHE A 316 -16.55 8.66 -13.92
CA PHE A 316 -17.64 9.61 -13.65
C PHE A 316 -19.02 8.97 -13.71
N LEU A 317 -19.25 8.01 -14.61
CA LEU A 317 -20.52 7.28 -14.67
C LEU A 317 -20.76 6.50 -13.37
N LYS A 318 -19.73 5.83 -12.86
CA LYS A 318 -19.82 5.04 -11.60
C LYS A 318 -20.07 5.87 -10.35
N ILE A 319 -19.73 7.18 -10.36
CA ILE A 319 -20.11 8.08 -9.26
C ILE A 319 -21.63 8.13 -9.08
N ARG A 320 -22.40 7.97 -10.16
CA ARG A 320 -23.87 7.99 -10.07
C ARG A 320 -24.43 6.77 -9.34
N GLU A 321 -23.73 5.65 -9.39
CA GLU A 321 -24.16 4.37 -8.83
C GLU A 321 -23.81 4.23 -7.34
N MET A 322 -22.63 4.73 -6.92
CA MET A 322 -22.10 4.51 -5.55
C MET A 322 -21.61 5.78 -4.86
N GLY A 323 -21.90 6.96 -5.41
CA GLY A 323 -21.35 8.23 -4.93
C GLY A 323 -19.85 8.38 -5.19
N VAL A 324 -19.28 9.45 -4.63
CA VAL A 324 -17.87 9.82 -4.76
C VAL A 324 -17.09 9.21 -3.60
N THR A 325 -16.15 8.31 -3.89
CA THR A 325 -15.16 7.84 -2.91
C THR A 325 -13.85 8.60 -3.07
N HIS A 326 -13.01 8.62 -2.03
CA HIS A 326 -11.69 9.25 -2.11
C HIS A 326 -10.83 8.63 -3.22
N GLY A 327 -10.89 7.32 -3.41
CA GLY A 327 -10.20 6.61 -4.50
C GLY A 327 -10.63 7.10 -5.89
N ARG A 328 -11.95 7.15 -6.16
CA ARG A 328 -12.48 7.64 -7.45
C ARG A 328 -12.14 9.10 -7.71
N TYR A 329 -12.13 9.93 -6.66
CA TYR A 329 -11.69 11.32 -6.76
C TYR A 329 -10.25 11.40 -7.30
N TYR A 330 -9.32 10.62 -6.73
CA TYR A 330 -7.92 10.59 -7.19
C TYR A 330 -7.79 10.08 -8.63
N VAL A 331 -8.57 9.08 -9.01
CA VAL A 331 -8.54 8.54 -10.38
C VAL A 331 -9.03 9.58 -11.40
N ILE A 332 -10.11 10.30 -11.12
CA ILE A 332 -10.62 11.37 -11.99
C ILE A 332 -9.61 12.51 -12.09
N LEU A 333 -9.03 12.92 -10.95
CA LEU A 333 -8.04 13.98 -10.91
C LEU A 333 -6.77 13.60 -11.70
N PHE A 334 -6.34 12.34 -11.59
CA PHE A 334 -5.26 11.80 -12.41
C PHE A 334 -5.63 11.76 -13.89
N GLY A 335 -6.87 11.41 -14.24
CA GLY A 335 -7.38 11.45 -15.61
C GLY A 335 -7.34 12.86 -16.22
N ILE A 336 -7.71 13.88 -15.44
CA ILE A 336 -7.57 15.29 -15.82
C ILE A 336 -6.09 15.64 -16.04
N PHE A 337 -5.21 15.28 -15.10
CA PHE A 337 -3.77 15.48 -15.22
C PHE A 337 -3.19 14.82 -16.48
N ALA A 338 -3.50 13.55 -16.72
CA ALA A 338 -2.95 12.78 -17.82
C ALA A 338 -3.46 13.29 -19.17
N THR A 339 -4.69 13.82 -19.23
CA THR A 339 -5.23 14.52 -20.40
C THR A 339 -4.45 15.81 -20.67
N ILE A 340 -4.21 16.64 -19.64
CA ILE A 340 -3.37 17.85 -19.74
C ILE A 340 -1.96 17.49 -20.23
N ALA A 341 -1.35 16.45 -19.67
CA ALA A 341 -0.04 15.96 -20.07
C ALA A 341 -0.04 15.51 -21.55
N GLY A 342 -1.03 14.71 -21.96
CA GLY A 342 -1.20 14.26 -23.34
C GLY A 342 -1.33 15.42 -24.34
N VAL A 343 -2.11 16.45 -24.01
CA VAL A 343 -2.27 17.66 -24.83
C VAL A 343 -0.94 18.43 -24.93
N ILE A 344 -0.28 18.69 -23.80
CA ILE A 344 1.02 19.38 -23.79
C ILE A 344 2.03 18.62 -24.66
N PHE A 345 2.13 17.29 -24.49
CA PHE A 345 3.06 16.45 -25.23
C PHE A 345 2.76 16.32 -26.72
N SER A 346 1.48 16.40 -27.10
CA SER A 346 1.04 16.30 -28.49
C SER A 346 1.29 17.57 -29.30
N PHE A 347 1.13 18.74 -28.68
CA PHE A 347 1.09 20.03 -29.39
C PHE A 347 2.24 20.97 -29.04
N MET A 348 2.94 20.78 -27.92
CA MET A 348 4.03 21.66 -27.49
C MET A 348 5.41 21.03 -27.70
N LYS A 349 6.43 21.88 -27.87
CA LYS A 349 7.83 21.42 -27.95
C LYS A 349 8.30 20.89 -26.57
N PRO A 350 9.19 19.87 -26.51
CA PRO A 350 9.67 19.26 -25.26
C PRO A 350 10.22 20.22 -24.20
N LYS A 351 10.72 21.39 -24.60
CA LYS A 351 11.16 22.44 -23.67
C LYS A 351 10.05 22.94 -22.73
N HIS A 352 8.78 22.79 -23.08
CA HIS A 352 7.63 23.19 -22.27
C HIS A 352 7.09 22.06 -21.38
N ASN A 353 7.71 20.88 -21.37
CA ASN A 353 7.26 19.76 -20.53
C ASN A 353 7.21 20.10 -19.04
N GLY A 354 7.92 21.14 -18.58
CA GLY A 354 7.81 21.63 -17.20
C GLY A 354 6.41 22.12 -16.80
N LEU A 355 5.52 22.40 -17.76
CA LEU A 355 4.12 22.75 -17.48
C LEU A 355 3.34 21.60 -16.83
N ILE A 356 3.67 20.35 -17.15
CA ILE A 356 2.99 19.19 -16.54
C ILE A 356 3.30 19.12 -15.04
N ALA A 357 4.50 19.51 -14.62
CA ALA A 357 4.86 19.53 -13.20
C ALA A 357 4.04 20.58 -12.45
N ILE A 358 3.77 21.74 -13.06
CA ILE A 358 2.87 22.75 -12.49
C ILE A 358 1.46 22.18 -12.35
N ALA A 359 0.93 21.57 -13.40
CA ALA A 359 -0.40 20.95 -13.37
C ALA A 359 -0.48 19.91 -12.24
N LEU A 360 0.52 19.06 -12.12
CA LEU A 360 0.59 18.03 -11.08
C LEU A 360 0.66 18.64 -9.67
N LEU A 361 1.50 19.66 -9.45
CA LEU A 361 1.59 20.36 -8.16
C LEU A 361 0.26 21.02 -7.76
N VAL A 362 -0.41 21.68 -8.70
CA VAL A 362 -1.71 22.33 -8.46
C VAL A 362 -2.78 21.30 -8.13
N LEU A 363 -2.87 20.21 -8.90
CA LEU A 363 -3.85 19.15 -8.66
C LEU A 363 -3.56 18.41 -7.34
N SER A 364 -2.30 18.13 -7.01
CA SER A 364 -1.92 17.57 -5.71
C SER A 364 -2.30 18.49 -4.53
N ALA A 365 -2.18 19.81 -4.69
CA ALA A 365 -2.62 20.75 -3.66
C ALA A 365 -4.16 20.72 -3.50
N ILE A 366 -4.89 20.74 -4.62
CA ILE A 366 -6.36 20.63 -4.63
C ILE A 366 -6.82 19.34 -3.93
N SER A 367 -6.13 18.21 -4.14
CA SER A 367 -6.56 16.92 -3.61
C SER A 367 -6.40 16.75 -2.10
N ILE A 368 -5.63 17.61 -1.42
CA ILE A 368 -5.33 17.48 0.01
C ILE A 368 -5.77 18.68 0.86
N ILE A 369 -6.10 19.83 0.25
CA ILE A 369 -6.51 21.07 0.95
C ILE A 369 -8.04 21.17 1.03
N PRO A 370 -8.64 21.12 2.23
CA PRO A 370 -10.08 21.35 2.42
C PRO A 370 -10.50 22.76 2.00
N PRO A 371 -11.76 22.98 1.57
CA PRO A 371 -12.88 22.02 1.60
C PRO A 371 -13.03 21.15 0.34
N ILE A 372 -12.17 21.33 -0.67
CA ILE A 372 -12.30 20.66 -1.98
C ILE A 372 -11.49 19.37 -2.09
N ASP A 373 -10.78 18.97 -1.03
CA ASP A 373 -9.94 17.78 -1.01
C ASP A 373 -10.74 16.48 -1.13
N ALA A 374 -10.03 15.40 -1.50
CA ALA A 374 -10.65 14.10 -1.75
C ALA A 374 -11.47 13.57 -0.57
N PHE A 375 -11.04 13.86 0.67
CA PHE A 375 -11.69 13.35 1.87
C PHE A 375 -12.91 14.19 2.26
N THR A 376 -12.83 15.52 2.20
CA THR A 376 -14.00 16.37 2.47
C THR A 376 -15.09 16.17 1.43
N VAL A 377 -14.73 16.10 0.14
CA VAL A 377 -15.70 15.90 -0.95
C VAL A 377 -16.35 14.52 -0.86
N SER A 378 -15.55 13.45 -0.66
CA SER A 378 -16.11 12.11 -0.54
C SER A 378 -16.97 11.94 0.71
N LYS A 379 -16.56 12.49 1.86
CA LYS A 379 -17.39 12.46 3.08
C LYS A 379 -18.75 13.08 2.86
N ASN A 380 -18.80 14.35 2.44
CA ASN A 380 -20.05 15.08 2.27
C ASN A 380 -20.94 14.42 1.20
N ASN A 381 -20.32 13.88 0.14
CA ASN A 381 -21.08 13.18 -0.89
C ASN A 381 -21.64 11.84 -0.38
N GLN A 382 -20.86 11.02 0.32
CA GLN A 382 -21.28 9.70 0.79
C GLN A 382 -22.37 9.79 1.85
N ILE A 383 -22.27 10.73 2.79
CA ILE A 383 -23.32 10.98 3.79
C ILE A 383 -24.63 11.36 3.09
N GLY A 384 -24.61 12.37 2.20
CA GLY A 384 -25.82 12.77 1.46
C GLY A 384 -26.30 11.73 0.44
N PHE A 385 -25.42 10.84 -0.03
CA PHE A 385 -25.78 9.73 -0.91
C PHE A 385 -26.53 8.65 -0.15
N LEU A 386 -26.06 8.27 1.06
CA LEU A 386 -26.75 7.33 1.94
C LEU A 386 -28.12 7.87 2.33
N GLU A 387 -28.18 9.13 2.78
CA GLU A 387 -29.43 9.79 3.16
C GLU A 387 -30.47 9.73 2.04
N ARG A 388 -30.06 10.07 0.80
CA ARG A 388 -30.96 9.98 -0.37
C ARG A 388 -31.42 8.55 -0.62
N LYS A 389 -30.54 7.56 -0.51
CA LYS A 389 -30.89 6.16 -0.75
C LYS A 389 -31.85 5.59 0.29
N LEU A 390 -31.71 6.01 1.55
CA LEU A 390 -32.64 5.66 2.61
C LEU A 390 -34.00 6.33 2.41
N LEU A 391 -34.03 7.61 2.00
CA LEU A 391 -35.27 8.31 1.67
C LEU A 391 -36.00 7.68 0.46
N GLU A 392 -35.27 7.29 -0.59
CA GLU A 392 -35.82 6.61 -1.77
C GLU A 392 -36.50 5.27 -1.43
N ASN A 393 -36.09 4.62 -0.33
CA ASN A 393 -36.61 3.33 0.11
C ASN A 393 -37.57 3.42 1.32
N ASP A 394 -37.97 4.64 1.71
CA ASP A 394 -38.79 4.93 2.90
C ASP A 394 -38.17 4.43 4.22
N MET A 395 -36.84 4.41 4.29
CA MET A 395 -36.07 3.94 5.46
C MET A 395 -35.58 5.07 6.36
N LEU A 396 -35.87 6.34 6.05
CA LEU A 396 -35.49 7.49 6.87
C LEU A 396 -36.70 8.38 7.10
N VAL A 397 -37.18 8.43 8.36
CA VAL A 397 -38.36 9.21 8.77
C VAL A 397 -37.99 10.01 10.01
N ASP A 398 -38.29 11.31 10.03
CA ASP A 398 -37.99 12.22 11.16
C ASP A 398 -36.54 12.13 11.67
N ASN A 399 -35.58 11.97 10.74
CA ASN A 399 -34.15 11.83 11.02
C ASN A 399 -33.78 10.57 11.84
N ALA A 400 -34.60 9.51 11.75
CA ALA A 400 -34.32 8.20 12.30
C ALA A 400 -34.45 7.11 11.21
N ILE A 401 -33.55 6.13 11.24
CA ILE A 401 -33.62 4.99 10.32
C ILE A 401 -34.77 4.06 10.77
N VAL A 402 -35.61 3.67 9.84
CA VAL A 402 -36.66 2.66 10.02
C VAL A 402 -36.21 1.38 9.31
N PRO A 403 -35.89 0.30 10.05
CA PRO A 403 -35.43 -0.96 9.47
C PRO A 403 -36.46 -1.54 8.49
N LYS A 404 -36.02 -1.98 7.30
CA LYS A 404 -36.90 -2.51 6.25
C LYS A 404 -36.19 -3.59 5.44
N SER A 405 -36.74 -4.80 5.42
CA SER A 405 -36.18 -5.93 4.68
C SER A 405 -36.60 -5.98 3.20
N ASP A 406 -37.74 -5.37 2.87
CA ASP A 406 -38.30 -5.26 1.52
C ASP A 406 -37.68 -4.09 0.75
N VAL A 407 -36.39 -4.23 0.44
CA VAL A 407 -35.56 -3.31 -0.32
C VAL A 407 -34.99 -4.07 -1.52
N SER A 408 -34.86 -3.42 -2.67
CA SER A 408 -34.29 -4.05 -3.86
C SER A 408 -32.86 -4.54 -3.60
N ILE A 409 -32.45 -5.67 -4.17
CA ILE A 409 -31.09 -6.21 -3.99
C ILE A 409 -30.03 -5.17 -4.40
N GLY A 410 -30.28 -4.43 -5.49
CA GLY A 410 -29.40 -3.34 -5.93
C GLY A 410 -29.23 -2.24 -4.89
N ASP A 411 -30.31 -1.79 -4.26
CA ASP A 411 -30.22 -0.78 -3.19
C ASP A 411 -29.63 -1.35 -1.90
N LYS A 412 -29.88 -2.63 -1.56
CA LYS A 412 -29.20 -3.30 -0.44
C LYS A 412 -27.69 -3.25 -0.63
N ILE A 413 -27.20 -3.62 -1.82
CA ILE A 413 -25.78 -3.56 -2.16
C ILE A 413 -25.21 -2.15 -2.01
N VAL A 414 -25.93 -1.16 -2.52
CA VAL A 414 -25.51 0.24 -2.47
C VAL A 414 -25.46 0.74 -1.02
N ILE A 415 -26.50 0.49 -0.22
CA ILE A 415 -26.57 0.89 1.18
C ILE A 415 -25.44 0.23 1.98
N THR A 416 -25.23 -1.09 1.81
CA THR A 416 -24.12 -1.82 2.44
C THR A 416 -22.78 -1.17 2.12
N LYS A 417 -22.46 -0.96 0.82
CA LYS A 417 -21.17 -0.38 0.41
C LYS A 417 -20.94 1.03 0.93
N VAL A 418 -21.98 1.86 0.92
CA VAL A 418 -21.88 3.26 1.38
C VAL A 418 -21.75 3.33 2.91
N ALA A 419 -22.53 2.54 3.64
CA ALA A 419 -22.43 2.45 5.10
C ALA A 419 -21.05 1.93 5.54
N SER A 420 -20.55 0.87 4.90
CA SER A 420 -19.20 0.36 5.16
C SER A 420 -18.13 1.40 4.84
N TYR A 421 -18.29 2.19 3.77
CA TYR A 421 -17.34 3.26 3.47
C TYR A 421 -17.35 4.36 4.53
N ILE A 422 -18.53 4.79 4.99
CA ILE A 422 -18.68 5.80 6.05
C ILE A 422 -18.01 5.33 7.34
N ASP A 423 -18.22 4.08 7.73
CA ASP A 423 -17.66 3.51 8.96
C ASP A 423 -16.13 3.32 8.85
N ASN A 424 -15.64 2.69 7.77
CA ASN A 424 -14.21 2.49 7.52
C ASN A 424 -13.40 3.80 7.49
N MET A 425 -14.04 4.90 7.08
CA MET A 425 -13.42 6.23 7.06
C MET A 425 -13.57 7.00 8.37
N GLY A 426 -14.31 6.47 9.35
CA GLY A 426 -14.61 7.12 10.63
C GLY A 426 -15.56 8.31 10.51
N TYR A 427 -16.41 8.31 9.49
CA TYR A 427 -17.39 9.38 9.23
C TYR A 427 -18.73 9.14 9.94
N ASN A 428 -18.96 7.95 10.49
CA ASN A 428 -20.15 7.58 11.26
C ASN A 428 -20.52 8.61 12.34
N LYS A 429 -19.52 9.14 13.07
CA LYS A 429 -19.71 10.18 14.11
C LYS A 429 -20.25 11.53 13.60
N GLU A 430 -20.19 11.76 12.29
CA GLU A 430 -20.67 12.98 11.64
C GLU A 430 -22.04 12.79 10.96
N VAL A 431 -22.62 11.58 11.03
CA VAL A 431 -23.94 11.27 10.45
C VAL A 431 -25.03 11.49 11.51
N ALA A 432 -25.97 12.40 11.23
CA ALA A 432 -26.95 12.86 12.21
C ALA A 432 -27.96 11.78 12.67
N TYR A 433 -28.20 10.77 11.84
CA TYR A 433 -29.20 9.71 12.07
C TYR A 433 -28.57 8.36 12.45
N LEU A 434 -27.24 8.30 12.65
CA LEU A 434 -26.55 7.11 13.15
C LEU A 434 -26.12 7.29 14.61
N PRO A 435 -26.15 6.21 15.43
CA PRO A 435 -25.53 6.21 16.76
C PRO A 435 -24.04 6.59 16.70
N SER A 436 -23.54 7.26 17.74
CA SER A 436 -22.14 7.69 17.81
C SER A 436 -21.13 6.53 17.93
N ASP A 437 -21.61 5.38 18.37
CA ASP A 437 -20.91 4.11 18.55
C ASP A 437 -21.27 3.07 17.48
N PHE A 438 -21.99 3.48 16.42
CA PHE A 438 -22.37 2.60 15.31
C PHE A 438 -21.14 1.90 14.72
N ASN A 439 -21.20 0.58 14.67
CA ASN A 439 -20.25 -0.29 14.02
C ASN A 439 -20.95 -1.06 12.89
N VAL A 440 -20.43 -0.92 11.67
CA VAL A 440 -21.10 -1.48 10.49
C VAL A 440 -21.11 -3.01 10.47
N TYR A 441 -20.25 -3.68 11.23
CA TYR A 441 -20.15 -5.14 11.23
C TYR A 441 -21.06 -5.79 12.28
N SER A 442 -21.35 -5.10 13.38
CA SER A 442 -22.26 -5.60 14.41
C SER A 442 -23.69 -5.08 14.28
N ASP A 443 -23.85 -3.81 13.86
CA ASP A 443 -25.13 -3.11 14.02
C ASP A 443 -25.93 -3.00 12.72
N PHE A 444 -25.38 -3.46 11.59
CA PHE A 444 -25.95 -3.21 10.26
C PHE A 444 -27.35 -3.81 10.09
N SER A 445 -27.51 -5.12 10.36
CA SER A 445 -28.80 -5.78 10.16
C SER A 445 -29.88 -5.19 11.06
N ASP A 446 -29.55 -4.86 12.31
CA ASP A 446 -30.48 -4.25 13.26
C ASP A 446 -30.86 -2.82 12.86
N THR A 447 -29.91 -2.06 12.30
CA THR A 447 -30.11 -0.66 11.89
C THR A 447 -30.92 -0.56 10.59
N TYR A 448 -30.59 -1.36 9.58
CA TYR A 448 -31.16 -1.25 8.23
C TYR A 448 -32.27 -2.28 7.95
N GLY A 449 -32.38 -3.35 8.74
CA GLY A 449 -33.42 -4.38 8.62
C GLY A 449 -33.15 -5.44 7.55
N PHE A 450 -31.91 -5.56 7.08
CA PHE A 450 -31.46 -6.62 6.16
C PHE A 450 -29.94 -6.86 6.31
N ASP A 451 -29.48 -8.04 5.89
CA ASP A 451 -28.07 -8.42 5.99
C ASP A 451 -27.19 -7.75 4.93
N MET A 452 -25.93 -7.49 5.29
CA MET A 452 -24.94 -6.91 4.37
C MET A 452 -24.89 -7.70 3.06
N THR A 453 -25.12 -7.02 1.94
CA THR A 453 -25.15 -7.63 0.60
C THR A 453 -24.09 -6.95 -0.28
N TYR A 454 -23.21 -7.66 -0.97
CA TYR A 454 -22.15 -7.04 -1.80
C TYR A 454 -22.25 -7.34 -3.30
N SER A 455 -22.96 -8.40 -3.69
CA SER A 455 -23.25 -8.72 -5.10
C SER A 455 -24.64 -9.32 -5.31
N GLU A 456 -25.12 -9.28 -6.55
CA GLU A 456 -26.40 -9.89 -6.94
C GLU A 456 -26.36 -11.43 -6.91
N THR A 457 -25.15 -12.00 -7.01
CA THR A 457 -24.87 -13.45 -7.01
C THR A 457 -24.39 -13.96 -5.67
N GLU A 458 -24.16 -13.08 -4.70
CA GLU A 458 -23.92 -13.52 -3.33
C GLU A 458 -25.22 -14.10 -2.85
N TYR A 459 -25.21 -15.44 -2.71
CA TYR A 459 -26.12 -16.11 -1.81
C TYR A 459 -26.09 -15.31 -0.49
N PRO A 460 -27.26 -15.00 0.09
CA PRO A 460 -27.31 -14.30 1.36
C PRO A 460 -26.27 -14.93 2.29
N GLN A 461 -25.37 -14.12 2.85
CA GLN A 461 -24.44 -14.60 3.87
C GLN A 461 -25.29 -15.26 4.96
N GLY A 462 -25.29 -16.59 4.95
CA GLY A 462 -26.38 -17.38 5.51
C GLY A 462 -26.42 -18.84 5.06
N GLU A 463 -25.74 -19.21 3.96
CA GLU A 463 -25.56 -20.62 3.60
C GLU A 463 -24.26 -21.25 4.15
N GLY A 464 -23.49 -20.51 4.96
CA GLY A 464 -22.30 -21.03 5.64
C GLY A 464 -22.36 -20.86 7.15
N GLU A 465 -21.88 -21.85 7.88
CA GLU A 465 -21.74 -21.84 9.34
C GLU A 465 -20.29 -21.54 9.69
N PHE A 466 -20.08 -20.52 10.53
CA PHE A 466 -18.76 -20.02 10.91
C PHE A 466 -18.70 -19.83 12.42
N VAL A 467 -17.61 -20.28 13.03
CA VAL A 467 -17.33 -20.11 14.46
C VAL A 467 -15.84 -19.87 14.66
N TYR A 468 -15.51 -19.02 15.62
CA TYR A 468 -14.15 -18.70 16.03
C TYR A 468 -14.07 -18.72 17.55
N LEU A 469 -12.91 -19.09 18.09
CA LEU A 469 -12.64 -19.00 19.51
C LEU A 469 -12.40 -17.53 19.90
N ASN A 470 -13.15 -17.04 20.88
CA ASN A 470 -12.96 -15.69 21.39
C ASN A 470 -11.82 -15.65 22.41
N TRP A 471 -10.59 -15.45 21.91
CA TRP A 471 -9.40 -15.31 22.75
C TRP A 471 -9.46 -14.11 23.70
N ASP A 472 -10.22 -13.06 23.39
CA ASP A 472 -10.35 -11.89 24.26
C ASP A 472 -11.22 -12.17 25.49
N ALA A 473 -12.21 -13.07 25.37
CA ALA A 473 -13.06 -13.48 26.48
C ALA A 473 -12.30 -14.37 27.48
N ASN A 474 -11.46 -15.29 26.99
CA ASN A 474 -10.62 -16.13 27.84
C ASN A 474 -9.31 -16.51 27.13
N PRO A 475 -8.21 -15.75 27.34
CA PRO A 475 -6.96 -15.95 26.60
C PRO A 475 -6.09 -17.10 27.12
N VAL A 476 -6.59 -17.94 28.03
CA VAL A 476 -5.78 -18.92 28.76
C VAL A 476 -6.39 -20.31 28.69
N VAL A 477 -5.64 -21.25 28.10
CA VAL A 477 -5.97 -22.68 28.10
C VAL A 477 -5.04 -23.40 29.08
N GLY A 478 -5.64 -24.12 30.03
CA GLY A 478 -4.88 -24.96 30.97
C GLY A 478 -4.39 -26.23 30.27
N ILE A 479 -3.08 -26.47 30.28
CA ILE A 479 -2.45 -27.65 29.65
C ILE A 479 -2.09 -28.76 30.65
N THR A 480 -2.37 -28.54 31.94
CA THR A 480 -2.08 -29.49 33.00
C THR A 480 -2.95 -30.75 32.86
N GLY A 481 -2.31 -31.91 32.81
CA GLY A 481 -2.99 -33.20 32.64
C GLY A 481 -2.89 -33.77 31.22
N PHE A 482 -2.34 -33.02 30.26
CA PHE A 482 -2.04 -33.51 28.91
C PHE A 482 -0.53 -33.68 28.72
N ASP A 483 -0.13 -34.69 27.97
CA ASP A 483 1.27 -34.99 27.66
C ASP A 483 1.78 -34.17 26.48
N ILE A 484 0.90 -33.87 25.51
CA ILE A 484 1.27 -33.13 24.30
C ILE A 484 0.11 -32.30 23.73
N MET A 485 0.46 -31.21 23.06
CA MET A 485 -0.44 -30.43 22.22
C MET A 485 0.01 -30.49 20.76
N LEU A 486 -0.90 -30.81 19.85
CA LEU A 486 -0.68 -30.76 18.39
C LEU A 486 -1.60 -29.71 17.76
N HIS A 487 -1.06 -28.94 16.82
CA HIS A 487 -1.83 -27.98 16.02
C HIS A 487 -2.18 -28.63 14.68
N GLN A 488 -3.44 -28.55 14.26
CA GLN A 488 -3.92 -29.19 13.03
C GLN A 488 -4.75 -28.23 12.18
N TYR A 489 -4.32 -28.07 10.93
CA TYR A 489 -5.03 -27.31 9.91
C TYR A 489 -5.81 -28.27 9.00
N LEU A 490 -7.13 -28.13 8.99
CA LEU A 490 -8.09 -28.92 8.23
C LEU A 490 -8.56 -28.15 7.00
N TYR A 491 -7.66 -27.78 6.10
CA TYR A 491 -8.02 -27.08 4.87
C TYR A 491 -7.71 -27.95 3.66
N TYR A 492 -8.75 -28.26 2.90
CA TYR A 492 -8.59 -28.97 1.64
C TYR A 492 -8.38 -27.99 0.47
N SER A 493 -7.43 -28.31 -0.41
CA SER A 493 -7.23 -27.67 -1.71
C SER A 493 -7.33 -28.74 -2.78
N GLU A 494 -8.14 -28.53 -3.83
CA GLU A 494 -8.33 -29.46 -4.96
C GLU A 494 -7.03 -29.87 -5.69
N VAL A 495 -5.88 -29.29 -5.31
CA VAL A 495 -4.58 -29.44 -5.98
C VAL A 495 -3.64 -30.43 -5.26
N GLU A 496 -3.95 -30.91 -4.05
CA GLU A 496 -3.04 -31.81 -3.32
C GLU A 496 -3.25 -33.29 -3.64
N THR A 497 -2.20 -33.91 -4.18
CA THR A 497 -2.19 -35.28 -4.72
C THR A 497 -1.89 -36.38 -3.69
N SER A 498 -1.89 -36.09 -2.39
CA SER A 498 -1.69 -37.10 -1.34
C SER A 498 -2.84 -37.05 -0.32
N PRO A 499 -3.71 -38.07 -0.26
CA PRO A 499 -4.88 -38.10 0.62
C PRO A 499 -4.56 -38.35 2.11
N VAL A 500 -3.27 -38.44 2.47
CA VAL A 500 -2.80 -38.78 3.81
C VAL A 500 -1.57 -37.95 4.17
N GLU A 501 -1.64 -37.21 5.26
CA GLU A 501 -0.51 -36.54 5.92
C GLU A 501 -0.17 -37.25 7.23
N THR A 502 1.11 -37.36 7.57
CA THR A 502 1.56 -37.98 8.82
C THR A 502 2.47 -37.05 9.59
N THR A 503 2.22 -36.89 10.90
CA THR A 503 3.05 -36.13 11.83
C THR A 503 3.61 -37.05 12.89
N ASP A 504 4.93 -37.22 12.92
CA ASP A 504 5.62 -38.00 13.94
C ASP A 504 5.98 -37.10 15.15
N PHE A 505 5.80 -37.62 16.36
CA PHE A 505 6.11 -36.89 17.59
C PHE A 505 6.49 -37.83 18.75
N GLU A 506 7.14 -37.27 19.77
CA GLU A 506 7.52 -38.00 20.98
C GLU A 506 6.73 -37.49 22.19
N ALA A 507 6.14 -38.39 22.97
CA ALA A 507 5.53 -38.11 24.26
C ALA A 507 5.91 -39.20 25.26
N ASN A 508 6.20 -38.84 26.51
CA ASN A 508 6.57 -39.80 27.58
C ASN A 508 7.70 -40.78 27.20
N GLY A 509 8.63 -40.37 26.34
CA GLY A 509 9.75 -41.20 25.86
C GLY A 509 9.36 -42.28 24.84
N GLN A 510 8.14 -42.23 24.29
CA GLN A 510 7.64 -43.09 23.22
C GLN A 510 7.34 -42.28 21.96
N GLN A 511 7.56 -42.90 20.80
CA GLN A 511 7.25 -42.32 19.49
C GLN A 511 5.80 -42.64 19.10
N TYR A 512 5.11 -41.63 18.60
CA TYR A 512 3.74 -41.70 18.11
C TYR A 512 3.64 -41.05 16.73
N GLN A 513 2.60 -41.42 15.99
CA GLN A 513 2.30 -40.86 14.69
C GLN A 513 0.83 -40.46 14.61
N LEU A 514 0.56 -39.21 14.25
CA LEU A 514 -0.77 -38.75 13.87
C LEU A 514 -0.92 -38.81 12.35
N GLU A 515 -1.81 -39.66 11.87
CA GLU A 515 -2.21 -39.75 10.48
C GLU A 515 -3.49 -38.94 10.26
N LYS A 516 -3.47 -38.00 9.31
CA LYS A 516 -4.60 -37.19 8.87
C LYS A 516 -4.99 -37.65 7.47
N ARG A 517 -6.14 -38.31 7.35
CA ARG A 517 -6.66 -38.84 6.07
C ARG A 517 -7.97 -38.18 5.70
N LEU A 518 -8.11 -37.76 4.44
CA LEU A 518 -9.38 -37.24 3.94
C LEU A 518 -10.38 -38.38 3.68
N ASP A 519 -11.60 -38.25 4.21
CA ASP A 519 -12.74 -39.13 3.99
C ASP A 519 -13.97 -38.28 3.64
N ASP A 520 -14.33 -38.30 2.34
CA ASP A 520 -15.34 -37.39 1.77
C ASP A 520 -14.90 -35.91 1.89
N GLU A 521 -15.65 -35.07 2.61
CA GLU A 521 -15.33 -33.66 2.88
C GLU A 521 -14.62 -33.43 4.23
N TYR A 522 -14.43 -34.47 5.04
CA TYR A 522 -13.91 -34.36 6.41
C TYR A 522 -12.63 -35.17 6.59
N TYR A 523 -11.81 -34.80 7.57
CA TYR A 523 -10.60 -35.57 7.92
C TYR A 523 -10.89 -36.59 9.02
N ILE A 524 -10.26 -37.75 8.91
CA ILE A 524 -10.09 -38.72 9.99
C ILE A 524 -8.69 -38.54 10.56
N LEU A 525 -8.62 -38.27 11.86
CA LEU A 525 -7.39 -38.16 12.62
C LEU A 525 -7.13 -39.47 13.36
N THR A 526 -6.09 -40.20 12.95
CA THR A 526 -5.74 -41.51 13.48
C THR A 526 -4.41 -41.45 14.20
N LEU A 527 -4.42 -41.63 15.51
CA LEU A 527 -3.22 -41.66 16.33
C LEU A 527 -2.72 -43.10 16.47
N LYS A 528 -1.44 -43.33 16.17
CA LYS A 528 -0.76 -44.64 16.17
C LYS A 528 0.44 -44.64 17.11
N ASP A 529 0.74 -45.80 17.69
CA ASP A 529 1.97 -46.02 18.47
C ASP A 529 3.19 -46.33 17.58
N ALA A 530 4.36 -46.52 18.20
CA ALA A 530 5.62 -46.85 17.53
C ALA A 530 5.58 -48.17 16.73
N ALA A 531 4.64 -49.08 17.04
CA ALA A 531 4.44 -50.33 16.30
C ALA A 531 3.45 -50.17 15.13
N GLY A 532 2.89 -48.98 14.94
CA GLY A 532 1.85 -48.69 13.95
C GLY A 532 0.46 -49.16 14.38
N GLN A 533 0.26 -49.55 15.64
CA GLN A 533 -1.05 -49.91 16.17
C GLN A 533 -1.87 -48.63 16.39
N GLU A 534 -3.09 -48.63 15.87
CA GLU A 534 -4.07 -47.57 16.10
C GLU A 534 -4.47 -47.50 17.59
N LEU A 535 -4.31 -46.33 18.18
CA LEU A 535 -4.69 -46.03 19.56
C LEU A 535 -6.07 -45.37 19.63
N ILE A 536 -6.36 -44.46 18.70
CA ILE A 536 -7.67 -43.83 18.52
C ILE A 536 -7.78 -43.30 17.09
N ALA A 537 -8.98 -43.39 16.50
CA ALA A 537 -9.34 -42.72 15.25
C ALA A 537 -10.56 -41.83 15.51
N TYR A 538 -10.51 -40.59 15.04
CA TYR A 538 -11.55 -39.60 15.27
C TYR A 538 -11.98 -38.94 13.96
N ASN A 539 -13.27 -39.03 13.64
CA ASN A 539 -13.82 -38.36 12.46
C ASN A 539 -14.15 -36.91 12.81
N THR A 540 -13.47 -35.96 12.15
CA THR A 540 -13.65 -34.54 12.43
C THR A 540 -15.06 -34.04 12.17
N ARG A 541 -15.89 -34.74 11.38
CA ARG A 541 -17.33 -34.44 11.20
C ARG A 541 -18.05 -34.26 12.53
N GLU A 542 -17.73 -35.08 13.53
CA GLU A 542 -18.33 -35.00 14.87
C GLU A 542 -18.07 -33.65 15.57
N VAL A 543 -16.90 -33.04 15.35
CA VAL A 543 -16.57 -31.70 15.88
C VAL A 543 -17.44 -30.64 15.21
N TYR A 544 -17.57 -30.66 13.88
CA TYR A 544 -18.40 -29.70 13.16
C TYR A 544 -19.86 -29.81 13.60
N ASP A 545 -20.40 -31.03 13.68
CA ASP A 545 -21.80 -31.24 14.08
C ASP A 545 -22.04 -30.80 15.54
N THR A 546 -21.15 -31.15 16.47
CA THR A 546 -21.28 -30.75 17.88
C THR A 546 -21.26 -29.24 18.06
N ILE A 547 -20.30 -28.56 17.43
CA ILE A 547 -20.08 -27.12 17.62
C ILE A 547 -21.17 -26.30 16.93
N PHE A 548 -21.61 -26.71 15.74
CA PHE A 548 -22.68 -26.01 15.04
C PHE A 548 -24.07 -26.24 15.65
N GLU A 549 -24.34 -27.42 16.22
CA GLU A 549 -25.58 -27.65 16.98
C GLU A 549 -25.62 -26.82 18.29
N GLN A 550 -24.49 -26.68 18.99
CA GLN A 550 -24.39 -25.86 20.21
C GLN A 550 -24.52 -24.36 19.91
N SER A 551 -23.89 -23.87 18.84
CA SER A 551 -24.02 -22.47 18.43
C SER A 551 -25.41 -22.12 17.88
N ALA A 552 -26.13 -23.07 17.29
CA ALA A 552 -27.52 -22.88 16.86
C ALA A 552 -28.51 -22.70 18.04
N THR A 553 -28.16 -23.19 19.24
CA THR A 553 -29.04 -23.18 20.41
C THR A 553 -28.78 -22.03 21.39
N SER A 554 -27.63 -21.34 21.30
CA SER A 554 -27.24 -20.33 22.29
C SER A 554 -27.64 -18.89 21.96
N GLY A 555 -28.05 -18.55 20.73
CA GLY A 555 -28.58 -17.21 20.42
C GLY A 555 -27.61 -16.03 20.67
N PHE A 556 -26.33 -16.31 20.91
CA PHE A 556 -25.27 -15.32 21.16
C PHE A 556 -24.24 -15.39 20.03
N ASP A 557 -23.80 -14.21 19.54
CA ASP A 557 -22.70 -13.98 18.60
C ASP A 557 -22.39 -15.15 17.66
N LYS A 558 -23.03 -15.16 16.48
CA LYS A 558 -22.65 -16.03 15.37
C LYS A 558 -21.17 -15.78 15.02
N GLY A 559 -20.26 -16.48 15.68
CA GLY A 559 -18.82 -16.32 15.46
C GLY A 559 -17.92 -16.42 16.69
N ASN A 560 -18.40 -16.42 17.94
CA ASN A 560 -17.52 -16.39 19.12
C ASN A 560 -17.85 -17.47 20.18
N LEU A 561 -17.03 -18.52 20.24
CA LEU A 561 -17.10 -19.57 21.27
C LEU A 561 -16.23 -19.23 22.49
N THR A 562 -16.64 -19.66 23.68
CA THR A 562 -15.73 -19.73 24.84
C THR A 562 -14.83 -20.96 24.73
N ILE A 563 -13.75 -21.06 25.52
CA ILE A 563 -12.90 -22.26 25.54
C ILE A 563 -13.71 -23.51 25.88
N GLU A 564 -14.67 -23.41 26.80
CA GLU A 564 -15.51 -24.54 27.22
C GLU A 564 -16.42 -24.99 26.07
N ASP A 565 -17.05 -24.06 25.37
CA ASP A 565 -17.92 -24.34 24.22
C ASP A 565 -17.14 -24.79 22.97
N ALA A 566 -15.87 -24.39 22.85
CA ALA A 566 -15.00 -24.74 21.74
C ALA A 566 -14.26 -26.08 21.92
N THR A 567 -14.43 -26.76 23.06
CA THR A 567 -13.69 -27.99 23.36
C THR A 567 -14.58 -29.22 23.23
N VAL A 568 -14.22 -30.11 22.30
CA VAL A 568 -14.83 -31.44 22.16
C VAL A 568 -13.90 -32.49 22.77
N ILE A 569 -14.43 -33.36 23.62
CA ILE A 569 -13.65 -34.38 24.34
C ILE A 569 -13.95 -35.76 23.76
N THR A 570 -12.91 -36.51 23.43
CA THR A 570 -13.00 -37.94 23.06
C THR A 570 -12.02 -38.76 23.89
N GLU A 571 -12.46 -39.94 24.35
CA GLU A 571 -11.71 -40.73 25.32
C GLU A 571 -11.97 -42.22 25.15
N ASN A 572 -10.93 -43.04 25.30
CA ASN A 572 -11.00 -44.49 25.40
C ASN A 572 -10.11 -45.01 26.56
N ASP A 573 -9.92 -46.32 26.66
CA ASP A 573 -9.13 -46.94 27.75
C ASP A 573 -7.64 -46.56 27.72
N ARG A 574 -7.13 -46.04 26.60
CA ARG A 574 -5.70 -45.75 26.37
C ARG A 574 -5.39 -44.26 26.26
N ILE A 575 -6.34 -43.46 25.76
CA ILE A 575 -6.12 -42.07 25.39
C ILE A 575 -7.32 -41.23 25.76
N ARG A 576 -7.06 -40.02 26.25
CA ARG A 576 -8.01 -38.91 26.27
C ARG A 576 -7.50 -37.80 25.36
N MET A 577 -8.34 -37.30 24.47
CA MET A 577 -8.02 -36.21 23.55
C MET A 577 -9.06 -35.10 23.65
N ASN A 578 -8.62 -33.91 24.01
CA ASN A 578 -9.41 -32.69 23.97
C ASN A 578 -9.09 -31.94 22.67
N ILE A 579 -10.11 -31.72 21.85
CA ILE A 579 -10.04 -31.00 20.59
C ILE A 579 -10.57 -29.59 20.84
N LEU A 580 -9.67 -28.62 20.96
CA LEU A 580 -10.02 -27.21 21.06
C LEU A 580 -10.10 -26.60 19.66
N VAL A 581 -11.27 -26.09 19.32
CA VAL A 581 -11.54 -25.41 18.06
C VAL A 581 -11.06 -23.97 18.13
N ASN A 582 -10.14 -23.57 17.26
CA ASN A 582 -9.78 -22.17 17.08
C ASN A 582 -10.70 -21.49 16.06
N SER A 583 -11.02 -22.18 14.96
CA SER A 583 -12.02 -21.74 14.00
C SER A 583 -12.59 -22.91 13.19
N LEU A 584 -13.87 -22.87 12.84
CA LEU A 584 -14.49 -23.78 11.85
C LEU A 584 -15.32 -22.99 10.85
N GLU A 585 -15.36 -23.51 9.64
CA GLU A 585 -16.15 -23.03 8.52
C GLU A 585 -16.78 -24.23 7.79
N ARG A 586 -18.09 -24.17 7.57
CA ARG A 586 -18.81 -25.13 6.73
C ARG A 586 -19.71 -24.37 5.77
N THR A 587 -19.45 -24.52 4.48
CA THR A 587 -20.24 -23.97 3.37
C THR A 587 -20.61 -25.10 2.41
N PRO A 588 -21.53 -24.91 1.43
CA PRO A 588 -21.94 -25.98 0.52
C PRO A 588 -20.81 -26.56 -0.34
N ASN A 589 -19.68 -25.87 -0.47
CA ASN A 589 -18.56 -26.28 -1.32
C ASN A 589 -17.22 -26.37 -0.58
N PHE A 590 -17.21 -26.09 0.73
CA PHE A 590 -15.96 -25.99 1.49
C PHE A 590 -16.17 -26.26 2.97
N VAL A 591 -15.34 -27.13 3.53
CA VAL A 591 -15.24 -27.41 4.97
C VAL A 591 -13.80 -27.14 5.39
N GLY A 592 -13.64 -26.27 6.39
CA GLY A 592 -12.34 -25.78 6.84
C GLY A 592 -12.27 -25.66 8.36
N GLY A 593 -11.10 -25.89 8.93
CA GLY A 593 -10.94 -25.81 10.38
C GLY A 593 -9.51 -25.61 10.86
N ASP A 594 -9.39 -24.93 12.00
CA ASP A 594 -8.15 -24.75 12.74
C ASP A 594 -8.32 -25.26 14.17
N LEU A 595 -7.54 -26.27 14.55
CA LEU A 595 -7.75 -27.07 15.77
C LEU A 595 -6.46 -27.27 16.57
N TYR A 596 -6.61 -27.38 17.88
CA TYR A 596 -5.58 -27.84 18.81
C TYR A 596 -6.00 -29.15 19.47
N LEU A 597 -5.18 -30.18 19.35
CA LEU A 597 -5.38 -31.49 20.00
C LEU A 597 -4.52 -31.55 21.26
N PHE A 598 -5.15 -31.63 22.43
CA PHE A 598 -4.48 -31.90 23.70
C PHE A 598 -4.66 -33.37 24.05
N ILE A 599 -3.56 -34.13 24.13
CA ILE A 599 -3.59 -35.59 24.25
C ILE A 599 -2.96 -36.01 25.57
N GLU A 600 -3.67 -36.87 26.30
CA GLU A 600 -3.25 -37.57 27.51
C GLU A 600 -3.21 -39.08 27.21
N PHE A 601 -2.06 -39.70 27.44
CA PHE A 601 -1.84 -41.14 27.33
C PHE A 601 -1.99 -41.78 28.72
N LYS A 602 -2.89 -42.76 28.85
CA LYS A 602 -3.25 -43.39 30.13
C LYS A 602 -2.35 -44.55 30.54
#